data_AF-A0A0D0KPA2-F1
#
_entry.id   AF-A0A0D0KPA2-F1
#
_cell.length_a   1.000
_cell.length_b   1.000
_cell.length_c   1.000
_cell.angle_alpha   90.00
_cell.angle_beta   90.00
_cell.angle_gamma   90.00
#
_symmetry.space_group_name_H-M   'P 1'
#
loop_
_entity.id
_entity.type
_entity.pdbx_description
1 polymer ?
#
loop_
_entity_poly.entity_id
_entity_poly.type
_entity_poly.pdbx_seq_one_letter_code
_entity_poly.pdbx_strand_id
1 'polypeptide(L)'
;MVYSRLSEAAALKVTKELPLVERLFVPEPYYPEKSKEIDGRRKNLLEPFKPKAGGKTDMFIVLGEFKSIEPMRFGFRLLIKHAPNFPIFMDEKVSSALRKRFGLELDMAEAHESLRIVVLATAWLNEAGSAQLAEATLMLTTKN
;
A
#
# COMPACT_ATOMS: atom_id res chain seq x y z
N MET A 1 -9.85 -14.72 -2.31
CA MET A 1 -10.91 -14.34 -1.35
C MET A 1 -10.69 -12.96 -0.73
N VAL A 2 -9.50 -12.57 -0.26
CA VAL A 2 -9.29 -11.21 0.30
C VAL A 2 -9.30 -10.12 -0.78
N TYR A 3 -8.59 -10.31 -1.89
CA TYR A 3 -8.58 -9.37 -3.03
C TYR A 3 -9.99 -9.07 -3.56
N SER A 4 -10.76 -10.11 -3.91
CA SER A 4 -12.13 -9.93 -4.45
C SER A 4 -13.05 -9.21 -3.48
N ARG A 5 -13.04 -9.55 -2.18
CA ARG A 5 -13.86 -8.89 -1.18
C ARG A 5 -13.48 -7.42 -0.97
N LEU A 6 -12.19 -7.09 -1.02
CA LEU A 6 -11.72 -5.71 -0.88
C LEU A 6 -12.05 -4.88 -2.13
N SER A 7 -11.89 -5.44 -3.32
CA SER A 7 -12.27 -4.80 -4.58
C SER A 7 -13.79 -4.58 -4.67
N GLU A 8 -14.60 -5.58 -4.30
CA GLU A 8 -16.06 -5.46 -4.22
C GLU A 8 -16.48 -4.40 -3.21
N ALA A 9 -15.91 -4.42 -2.00
CA ALA A 9 -16.22 -3.43 -0.96
C ALA A 9 -15.83 -2.01 -1.39
N ALA A 10 -14.73 -1.84 -2.13
CA ALA A 10 -14.30 -0.55 -2.65
C ALA A 10 -15.18 -0.02 -3.78
N ALA A 11 -15.68 -0.91 -4.65
CA ALA A 11 -16.60 -0.56 -5.74
C ALA A 11 -17.92 0.03 -5.23
N LEU A 12 -18.31 -0.31 -3.99
CA LEU A 12 -19.53 0.18 -3.34
C LEU A 12 -19.35 1.52 -2.60
N LYS A 13 -18.15 2.15 -2.62
CA LYS A 13 -17.88 3.40 -1.89
C LYS A 13 -17.55 4.57 -2.82
N VAL A 14 -18.14 5.72 -2.52
CA VAL A 14 -17.90 7.00 -3.21
C VAL A 14 -17.20 7.96 -2.24
N THR A 15 -16.16 8.66 -2.71
CA THR A 15 -15.46 9.70 -1.94
C THR A 15 -15.36 10.96 -2.79
N LYS A 16 -15.89 12.09 -2.30
CA LYS A 16 -15.91 13.39 -3.01
C LYS A 16 -16.37 13.24 -4.48
N GLU A 17 -17.50 12.57 -4.68
CA GLU A 17 -18.14 12.35 -6.00
C GLU A 17 -17.37 11.43 -6.98
N LEU A 18 -16.22 10.87 -6.57
CA LEU A 18 -15.49 9.87 -7.34
C LEU A 18 -15.58 8.49 -6.67
N PRO A 19 -15.80 7.41 -7.43
CA PRO A 19 -15.70 6.05 -6.91
C PRO A 19 -14.34 5.82 -6.25
N LEU A 20 -14.31 5.32 -5.01
CA LEU A 20 -13.08 5.02 -4.27
C LEU A 20 -12.17 4.07 -5.07
N VAL A 21 -12.78 3.18 -5.84
CA VAL A 21 -12.09 2.23 -6.73
C VAL A 21 -11.17 2.92 -7.75
N GLU A 22 -11.49 4.15 -8.18
CA GLU A 22 -10.63 4.89 -9.12
C GLU A 22 -9.33 5.38 -8.50
N ARG A 23 -9.27 5.42 -7.15
CA ARG A 23 -8.07 5.83 -6.40
C ARG A 23 -7.47 4.70 -5.57
N LEU A 24 -8.05 3.50 -5.59
CA LEU A 24 -7.62 2.40 -4.75
C LEU A 24 -6.80 1.38 -5.53
N PHE A 25 -5.59 1.12 -5.04
CA PHE A 25 -4.80 -0.03 -5.40
C PHE A 25 -4.94 -1.13 -4.35
N VAL A 26 -5.49 -2.28 -4.75
CA VAL A 26 -5.43 -3.53 -4.00
C VAL A 26 -4.52 -4.49 -4.77
N PRO A 27 -3.46 -5.05 -4.17
CA PRO A 27 -2.62 -6.02 -4.86
C PRO A 27 -3.39 -7.28 -5.23
N GLU A 28 -3.31 -7.68 -6.49
CA GLU A 28 -3.77 -8.99 -6.94
C GLU A 28 -2.91 -10.11 -6.32
N PRO A 29 -3.43 -11.36 -6.24
CA PRO A 29 -2.63 -12.48 -5.76
C PRO A 29 -1.30 -12.59 -6.50
N TYR A 30 -0.21 -12.68 -5.73
CA TYR A 30 1.13 -12.69 -6.30
C TYR A 30 1.58 -14.09 -6.69
N TYR A 31 1.97 -14.24 -7.95
CA TYR A 31 2.53 -15.43 -8.55
C TYR A 31 3.89 -15.07 -9.16
N PRO A 32 5.03 -15.59 -8.65
CA PRO A 32 6.36 -15.23 -9.15
C PRO A 32 6.51 -15.39 -10.66
N GLU A 33 5.94 -16.45 -11.23
CA GLU A 33 5.94 -16.76 -12.65
C GLU A 33 5.17 -15.72 -13.50
N LYS A 34 4.20 -15.00 -12.91
CA LYS A 34 3.45 -13.91 -13.55
C LYS A 34 3.92 -12.53 -13.13
N SER A 35 5.02 -12.41 -12.38
CA SER A 35 5.48 -11.16 -11.77
C SER A 35 5.51 -9.97 -12.73
N LYS A 36 5.99 -10.15 -13.97
CA LYS A 36 6.05 -9.08 -14.97
C LYS A 36 4.67 -8.60 -15.41
N GLU A 37 3.72 -9.52 -15.57
CA GLU A 37 2.34 -9.18 -15.94
C GLU A 37 1.62 -8.46 -14.80
N ILE A 38 1.80 -8.94 -13.56
CA ILE A 38 1.28 -8.31 -12.34
C ILE A 38 1.80 -6.88 -12.24
N ASP A 39 3.10 -6.69 -12.44
CA ASP A 39 3.73 -5.37 -12.43
C ASP A 39 3.23 -4.48 -13.57
N GLY A 40 2.97 -5.04 -14.75
CA GLY A 40 2.39 -4.33 -15.89
C GLY A 40 0.98 -3.81 -15.59
N ARG A 41 0.09 -4.66 -15.05
CA ARG A 41 -1.26 -4.26 -14.65
C ARG A 41 -1.24 -3.17 -13.57
N ARG A 42 -0.39 -3.32 -12.55
CA ARG A 42 -0.20 -2.27 -11.53
C ARG A 42 0.27 -0.96 -12.15
N LYS A 43 1.26 -0.99 -13.03
CA LYS A 43 1.77 0.23 -13.69
C LYS A 43 0.69 0.93 -14.51
N ASN A 44 -0.14 0.19 -15.22
CA ASN A 44 -1.26 0.75 -15.98
C ASN A 44 -2.32 1.36 -15.06
N LEU A 45 -2.66 0.69 -13.96
CA LEU A 45 -3.59 1.21 -12.96
C LEU A 45 -3.11 2.54 -12.35
N LEU A 46 -1.80 2.65 -12.09
CA LEU A 46 -1.22 3.82 -11.41
C LEU A 46 -0.74 4.92 -12.36
N GLU A 47 -0.79 4.70 -13.67
CA GLU A 47 -0.38 5.67 -14.68
C GLU A 47 -1.04 7.05 -14.50
N PRO A 48 -2.35 7.15 -14.21
CA PRO A 48 -3.01 8.44 -14.02
C PRO A 48 -2.46 9.27 -12.84
N PHE A 49 -1.79 8.64 -11.87
CA PHE A 49 -1.21 9.28 -10.68
C PHE A 49 0.23 9.75 -10.87
N LYS A 50 0.82 9.54 -12.05
CA LYS A 50 2.16 10.07 -12.33
C LYS A 50 2.15 11.60 -12.31
N PRO A 51 3.19 12.25 -11.72
CA PRO A 51 3.30 13.70 -11.76
C PRO A 51 3.23 14.22 -13.19
N LYS A 52 2.40 15.24 -13.41
CA LYS A 52 2.34 16.00 -14.66
C LYS A 52 3.16 17.28 -14.48
N ALA A 53 3.91 17.70 -15.50
CA ALA A 53 4.74 18.89 -15.43
C ALA A 53 3.90 20.12 -15.03
N GLY A 54 4.29 20.79 -13.93
CA GLY A 54 3.58 21.95 -13.39
C GLY A 54 2.20 21.66 -12.77
N GLY A 55 1.80 20.39 -12.68
CA GLY A 55 0.53 19.97 -12.10
C GLY A 55 0.61 19.63 -10.62
N LYS A 56 -0.56 19.51 -9.97
CA LYS A 56 -0.67 18.98 -8.61
C LYS A 56 -0.36 17.47 -8.60
N THR A 57 0.36 17.01 -7.58
CA THR A 57 0.57 15.58 -7.35
C THR A 57 -0.73 14.91 -6.92
N ASP A 58 -1.21 13.97 -7.73
CA ASP A 58 -2.36 13.16 -7.38
C ASP A 58 -1.95 12.02 -6.43
N MET A 59 -2.83 11.75 -5.46
CA MET A 59 -2.64 10.70 -4.46
C MET A 59 -3.61 9.55 -4.71
N PHE A 60 -3.14 8.34 -4.44
CA PHE A 60 -3.90 7.10 -4.46
C PHE A 60 -3.82 6.43 -3.08
N ILE A 61 -4.71 5.48 -2.87
CA ILE A 61 -4.80 4.68 -1.66
C ILE A 61 -4.30 3.28 -1.98
N VAL A 62 -3.54 2.68 -1.07
CA VAL A 62 -3.12 1.29 -1.12
C VAL A 62 -3.76 0.53 0.02
N LEU A 63 -4.37 -0.61 -0.29
CA LEU A 63 -4.93 -1.52 0.70
C LEU A 63 -4.35 -2.92 0.50
N GLY A 64 -3.66 -3.44 1.51
CA GLY A 64 -3.03 -4.76 1.40
C GLY A 64 -2.50 -5.31 2.71
N GLU A 65 -2.08 -6.59 2.69
CA GLU A 65 -1.49 -7.24 3.86
C GLU A 65 -0.06 -6.77 4.07
N PHE A 66 0.21 -6.22 5.25
CA PHE A 66 1.53 -5.78 5.68
C PHE A 66 2.54 -6.92 5.63
N LYS A 67 3.76 -6.63 5.18
CA LYS A 67 4.90 -7.54 5.28
C LYS A 67 5.92 -7.04 6.30
N SER A 68 6.48 -5.86 6.06
CA SER A 68 7.57 -5.33 6.88
C SER A 68 7.78 -3.83 6.62
N ILE A 69 8.45 -3.16 7.54
CA ILE A 69 9.10 -1.86 7.32
C ILE A 69 10.59 -2.08 7.44
N GLU A 70 11.32 -1.83 6.36
CA GLU A 70 12.74 -2.12 6.27
C GLU A 70 13.54 -0.82 6.07
N PRO A 71 14.68 -0.67 6.77
CA PRO A 71 15.58 0.46 6.53
C PRO A 71 16.22 0.35 5.14
N MET A 72 16.52 1.49 4.55
CA MET A 72 17.29 1.60 3.31
C MET A 72 18.45 2.58 3.49
N ARG A 73 19.32 2.70 2.47
CA ARG A 73 20.40 3.71 2.45
C ARG A 73 19.88 5.12 2.74
N PHE A 74 18.67 5.42 2.23
CA PHE A 74 17.99 6.68 2.47
C PHE A 74 16.53 6.39 2.84
N GLY A 75 16.19 6.57 4.11
CA GLY A 75 14.85 6.35 4.64
C GLY A 75 14.47 4.88 4.80
N PHE A 76 13.18 4.59 4.61
CA PHE A 76 12.57 3.28 4.85
C PHE A 76 11.65 2.88 3.69
N ARG A 77 11.36 1.59 3.59
CA ARG A 77 10.33 1.05 2.70
C ARG A 77 9.31 0.22 3.46
N LEU A 78 8.03 0.43 3.18
CA LEU A 78 6.93 -0.44 3.56
C LEU A 78 6.73 -1.48 2.46
N LEU A 79 6.71 -2.76 2.83
CA LEU A 79 6.44 -3.87 1.93
C LEU A 79 5.04 -4.44 2.19
N ILE A 80 4.37 -4.80 1.10
CA ILE A 80 3.07 -5.48 1.10
C ILE A 80 3.27 -6.88 0.55
N LYS A 81 2.72 -7.91 1.21
CA LYS A 81 3.01 -9.32 0.91
C LYS A 81 2.78 -9.70 -0.55
N HIS A 82 1.69 -9.21 -1.14
CA HIS A 82 1.31 -9.50 -2.53
C HIS A 82 1.79 -8.45 -3.54
N ALA A 83 2.61 -7.50 -3.11
CA ALA A 83 3.23 -6.52 -4.02
C ALA A 83 4.73 -6.35 -3.70
N PRO A 84 5.55 -7.43 -3.76
CA PRO A 84 6.96 -7.36 -3.39
C PRO A 84 7.78 -6.41 -4.28
N ASN A 85 7.36 -6.21 -5.54
CA ASN A 85 8.00 -5.30 -6.49
C ASN A 85 7.43 -3.87 -6.45
N PHE A 86 6.63 -3.55 -5.41
CA PHE A 86 6.05 -2.22 -5.21
C PHE A 86 6.26 -1.73 -3.78
N PRO A 87 7.51 -1.46 -3.38
CA PRO A 87 7.78 -0.83 -2.10
C PRO A 87 7.17 0.58 -2.07
N ILE A 88 6.64 0.96 -0.90
CA ILE A 88 6.20 2.33 -0.63
C ILE A 88 7.26 2.98 0.26
N PHE A 89 7.92 4.01 -0.25
CA PHE A 89 9.05 4.65 0.42
C PHE A 89 8.58 5.73 1.40
N MET A 90 9.34 5.92 2.47
CA MET A 90 9.05 6.95 3.47
C MET A 90 10.35 7.45 4.11
N ASP A 91 10.31 8.67 4.65
CA ASP A 91 11.43 9.19 5.44
C ASP A 91 11.42 8.65 6.88
N GLU A 92 12.45 9.00 7.64
CA GLU A 92 12.58 8.60 9.05
C GLU A 92 11.47 9.16 9.93
N LYS A 93 11.02 10.39 9.66
CA LYS A 93 9.96 11.04 10.44
C LYS A 93 8.64 10.27 10.33
N VAL A 94 8.25 9.89 9.11
CA VAL A 94 7.05 9.10 8.84
C VAL A 94 7.18 7.69 9.43
N SER A 95 8.34 7.03 9.25
CA SER A 95 8.61 5.71 9.83
C SER A 95 8.52 5.71 11.36
N SER A 96 9.14 6.69 12.01
CA SER A 96 9.13 6.87 13.46
C SER A 96 7.72 7.13 13.99
N ALA A 97 6.97 8.03 13.34
CA ALA A 97 5.58 8.31 13.71
C ALA A 97 4.69 7.06 13.60
N LEU A 98 4.89 6.25 12.54
CA LEU A 98 4.11 5.06 12.31
C LEU A 98 4.44 3.95 13.31
N ARG A 99 5.72 3.72 13.61
CA ARG A 99 6.17 2.77 14.66
C ARG A 99 5.72 3.21 16.05
N LYS A 100 5.74 4.51 16.35
CA LYS A 100 5.23 5.03 17.61
C LYS A 100 3.72 4.81 17.75
N ARG A 101 2.96 4.98 16.66
CA ARG A 101 1.49 4.82 16.67
C ARG A 101 1.04 3.37 16.72
N PHE A 102 1.78 2.47 16.08
CA PHE A 102 1.35 1.08 15.85
C PHE A 102 2.36 0.03 16.34
N GLY A 103 3.25 0.39 17.26
CA GLY A 103 4.28 -0.53 17.76
C GLY A 103 3.67 -1.79 18.35
N LEU A 104 2.59 -1.65 19.12
CA LEU A 104 1.89 -2.78 19.73
C LEU A 104 1.33 -3.75 18.67
N GLU A 105 0.65 -3.25 17.64
CA GLU A 105 0.09 -4.09 16.58
C GLU A 105 1.18 -4.82 15.81
N LEU A 106 2.30 -4.12 15.53
CA LEU A 106 3.47 -4.70 14.87
C LEU A 106 4.06 -5.84 15.73
N ASP A 107 4.29 -5.60 17.01
CA ASP A 107 4.84 -6.58 17.95
C ASP A 107 3.90 -7.79 18.11
N MET A 108 2.59 -7.56 18.21
CA MET A 108 1.59 -8.64 18.31
C MET A 108 1.55 -9.51 17.05
N ALA A 109 1.60 -8.89 15.87
CA ALA A 109 1.59 -9.63 14.61
C ALA A 109 2.88 -10.43 14.39
N GLU A 110 4.01 -9.94 14.89
CA GLU A 110 5.29 -10.68 14.88
C GLU A 110 5.26 -11.86 15.85
N ALA A 111 4.68 -11.69 17.04
CA ALA A 111 4.61 -12.74 18.06
C ALA A 111 3.57 -13.85 17.77
N HIS A 112 2.56 -13.60 16.94
CA HIS A 112 1.44 -14.52 16.73
C HIS A 112 1.12 -14.74 15.25
N GLU A 113 1.40 -15.93 14.72
CA GLU A 113 1.11 -16.30 13.32
C GLU A 113 -0.38 -16.28 12.93
N SER A 114 -1.29 -16.30 13.91
CA SER A 114 -2.73 -16.17 13.70
C SER A 114 -3.16 -14.72 13.46
N LEU A 115 -2.33 -13.76 13.86
CA LEU A 115 -2.55 -12.34 13.67
C LEU A 115 -1.89 -11.86 12.38
N ARG A 116 -2.53 -10.88 11.76
CA ARG A 116 -2.06 -10.23 10.54
C ARG A 116 -2.31 -8.75 10.64
N ILE A 117 -1.62 -7.97 9.83
CA ILE A 117 -1.88 -6.55 9.71
C ILE A 117 -2.36 -6.24 8.29
N VAL A 118 -3.46 -5.52 8.20
CA VAL A 118 -3.91 -4.86 6.98
C VAL A 118 -3.46 -3.41 7.02
N VAL A 119 -2.84 -2.94 5.94
CA VAL A 119 -2.41 -1.55 5.76
C VAL A 119 -3.41 -0.84 4.86
N LEU A 120 -3.87 0.33 5.29
CA LEU A 120 -4.47 1.34 4.42
C LEU A 120 -3.51 2.54 4.37
N ALA A 121 -2.93 2.80 3.20
CA ALA A 121 -1.93 3.85 3.02
C ALA A 121 -2.37 4.86 1.97
N THR A 122 -2.14 6.15 2.19
CA THR A 122 -2.23 7.18 1.16
C THR A 122 -0.82 7.40 0.62
N ALA A 123 -0.66 7.34 -0.70
CA ALA A 123 0.62 7.47 -1.38
C ALA A 123 0.51 8.33 -2.63
N TRP A 124 1.66 8.80 -3.09
CA TRP A 124 1.83 9.48 -4.37
C TRP A 124 3.00 8.88 -5.14
N LEU A 125 3.05 9.07 -6.46
CA LEU A 125 4.20 8.64 -7.28
C LEU A 125 5.17 9.80 -7.48
N ASN A 126 6.47 9.54 -7.37
CA ASN A 126 7.47 10.47 -7.87
C ASN A 126 7.65 10.33 -9.40
N GLU A 127 8.50 11.16 -10.00
CA GLU A 127 8.76 11.14 -11.46
C GLU A 127 9.28 9.79 -11.96
N ALA A 128 10.02 9.04 -11.13
CA ALA A 128 10.49 7.70 -11.45
C ALA A 128 9.40 6.61 -11.37
N GLY A 129 8.17 6.98 -10.95
CA GLY A 129 7.07 6.04 -10.72
C GLY A 129 7.18 5.25 -9.41
N SER A 130 8.03 5.70 -8.48
CA SER A 130 8.18 5.10 -7.16
C SER A 130 7.16 5.68 -6.18
N ALA A 131 6.46 4.81 -5.46
CA ALA A 131 5.46 5.22 -4.47
C ALA A 131 6.10 5.82 -3.21
N GLN A 132 5.56 6.94 -2.76
CA GLN A 132 5.98 7.68 -1.58
C GLN A 132 4.80 7.75 -0.61
N LEU A 133 5.05 7.43 0.65
CA LEU A 133 4.03 7.38 1.70
C LEU A 133 3.72 8.80 2.19
N ALA A 134 2.44 9.17 2.17
CA ALA A 134 1.95 10.37 2.85
C ALA A 134 1.50 10.04 4.28
N GLU A 135 0.71 8.97 4.42
CA GLU A 135 0.18 8.50 5.70
C GLU A 135 -0.22 7.02 5.58
N ALA A 136 -0.27 6.31 6.71
CA ALA A 136 -0.81 4.96 6.76
C ALA A 136 -1.47 4.64 8.10
N THR A 137 -2.47 3.77 8.02
CA THR A 137 -3.15 3.16 9.16
C THR A 137 -2.95 1.65 9.08
N LEU A 138 -2.57 1.06 10.21
CA LEU A 138 -2.42 -0.38 10.39
C LEU A 138 -3.60 -0.91 11.20
N MET A 139 -4.18 -2.02 10.77
CA MET A 139 -5.25 -2.71 11.49
C MET A 139 -4.82 -4.15 11.74
N LEU A 140 -4.72 -4.51 13.02
CA LEU A 140 -4.54 -5.88 13.46
C LEU A 140 -5.81 -6.68 13.17
N THR A 141 -5.65 -7.87 12.59
CA THR A 141 -6.76 -8.73 12.20
C THR A 141 -6.41 -10.19 12.44
N THR A 142 -7.42 -11.05 12.57
CA THR A 142 -7.28 -12.50 12.69
C THR A 142 -7.47 -13.17 11.33
N LYS A 143 -7.07 -14.44 11.22
CA LYS A 143 -7.49 -15.27 10.09
C LYS A 143 -9.03 -15.42 10.12
N ASN A 144 -9.67 -15.13 8.99
CA ASN A 144 -11.06 -15.52 8.72
C ASN A 144 -11.12 -16.94 8.16
#